data_AF-D2EM56-F1
#
_entry.id   AF-D2EM56-F1
#
_cell.length_a   1.000
_cell.length_b   1.000
_cell.length_c   1.000
_cell.angle_alpha   90.00
_cell.angle_beta   90.00
_cell.angle_gamma   90.00
#
_symmetry.space_group_name_H-M   'P 1'
#
loop_
_entity.id
_entity.type
_entity.pdbx_description
1 polymer ?
#
loop_
_entity_poly.entity_id
_entity_poly.type
_entity_poly.pdbx_seq_one_letter_code
_entity_poly.pdbx_strand_id
1 'polypeptide(L)'
;MKSVTIENHLESLTESSVIWERYTRDAKANPNRYFVFYEGKDRQYYDCRIQNFTKNYNAYGVGGKSKVLELVDKFTHEKGYKLKNKLFFIDKDYEKRRLDSDVYMTPKYAVESFYVSQTAIERILKIHYGINEDDQEFSIVLDCFNKRYKEFIQHLTNMNLWAICCQLNEVKIDFDLLGLKNNADNIVKIKHEKLELSVKDISFNFLKVCMRKC
;
A
#
# COMPACT_ATOMS: atom_id res chain seq x y z
N MET A 1 2.84 -1.32 33.09
CA MET A 1 2.40 -0.22 32.20
C MET A 1 3.48 0.00 31.16
N LYS A 2 3.22 -0.24 29.86
CA LYS A 2 4.15 0.18 28.81
C LYS A 2 4.22 1.71 28.83
N SER A 3 5.41 2.29 28.76
CA SER A 3 5.58 3.74 28.71
C SER A 3 4.84 4.32 27.50
N VAL A 4 4.10 5.42 27.68
CA VAL A 4 3.40 6.10 26.58
C VAL A 4 4.44 6.89 25.79
N THR A 5 4.97 6.29 24.73
CA THR A 5 5.76 6.99 23.71
C THR A 5 4.83 7.50 22.60
N ILE A 6 5.28 8.49 21.82
CA ILE A 6 4.54 9.02 20.65
C ILE A 6 4.18 7.87 19.68
N GLU A 7 5.09 6.92 19.49
CA GLU A 7 4.88 5.73 18.67
C GLU A 7 3.77 4.84 19.22
N ASN A 8 3.78 4.52 20.52
CA ASN A 8 2.73 3.72 21.15
C ASN A 8 1.35 4.39 21.05
N HIS A 9 1.31 5.73 21.12
CA HIS A 9 0.07 6.47 20.90
C HIS A 9 -0.40 6.39 19.45
N LEU A 10 0.48 6.61 18.46
CA LEU A 10 0.14 6.51 17.05
C LEU A 10 -0.32 5.11 16.65
N GLU A 11 0.30 4.06 17.18
CA GLU A 11 -0.13 2.68 16.95
C GLU A 11 -1.52 2.42 17.53
N SER A 12 -1.78 2.89 18.77
CA SER A 12 -3.11 2.74 19.39
C SER A 12 -4.24 3.41 18.61
N LEU A 13 -3.96 4.42 17.78
CA LEU A 13 -4.97 5.07 16.94
C LEU A 13 -5.48 4.17 15.80
N THR A 14 -4.75 3.09 15.50
CA THR A 14 -5.08 2.07 14.48
C THR A 14 -5.71 0.81 15.08
N GLU A 15 -6.01 0.83 16.37
CA GLU A 15 -6.72 -0.29 17.01
C GLU A 15 -8.20 -0.29 16.61
N SER A 16 -8.72 -1.49 16.29
CA SER A 16 -10.07 -1.67 15.76
C SER A 16 -11.14 -1.08 16.70
N SER A 17 -10.92 -1.15 18.01
CA SER A 17 -11.80 -0.55 19.03
C SER A 17 -11.84 0.99 18.96
N VAL A 18 -10.68 1.63 18.78
CA VAL A 18 -10.56 3.09 18.67
C VAL A 18 -11.20 3.59 17.37
N ILE A 19 -10.96 2.89 16.26
CA ILE A 19 -11.58 3.21 14.96
C ILE A 19 -13.10 3.07 15.07
N TRP A 20 -13.58 2.00 15.70
CA TRP A 20 -15.01 1.76 15.89
C TRP A 20 -15.69 2.85 16.73
N GLU A 21 -15.06 3.26 17.83
CA GLU A 21 -15.57 4.33 18.69
C GLU A 21 -15.65 5.66 17.94
N ARG A 22 -14.58 6.02 17.20
CA ARG A 22 -14.54 7.24 16.39
C ARG A 22 -15.61 7.23 15.31
N TYR A 23 -15.73 6.13 14.57
CA TYR A 23 -16.79 5.96 13.57
C TYR A 23 -18.17 6.12 14.20
N THR A 24 -18.45 5.46 15.32
CA THR A 24 -19.79 5.45 15.94
C THR A 24 -20.19 6.86 16.38
N ARG A 25 -19.25 7.61 16.99
CA ARG A 25 -19.46 9.01 17.35
C ARG A 25 -19.75 9.87 16.13
N ASP A 26 -18.95 9.74 15.08
CA ASP A 26 -19.08 10.55 13.87
C ASP A 26 -20.37 10.22 13.10
N ALA A 27 -20.78 8.95 13.07
CA ALA A 27 -22.03 8.47 12.49
C ALA A 27 -23.26 8.95 13.25
N LYS A 28 -23.19 9.02 14.58
CA LYS A 28 -24.25 9.61 15.40
C LYS A 28 -24.40 11.11 15.14
N ALA A 29 -23.29 11.83 14.96
CA ALA A 29 -23.28 13.25 14.69
C ALA A 29 -23.75 13.59 13.26
N ASN A 30 -23.40 12.75 12.27
CA ASN A 30 -23.80 12.94 10.88
C ASN A 30 -24.02 11.60 10.17
N PRO A 31 -25.24 11.03 10.23
CA PRO A 31 -25.53 9.70 9.68
C PRO A 31 -25.49 9.64 8.14
N ASN A 32 -25.56 10.79 7.47
CA ASN A 32 -25.54 10.89 6.01
C ASN A 32 -24.12 11.11 5.45
N ARG A 33 -23.10 11.15 6.30
CA ARG A 33 -21.69 11.26 5.90
C ARG A 33 -21.17 9.93 5.33
N TYR A 34 -20.19 10.02 4.44
CA TYR A 34 -19.41 8.87 4.00
C TYR A 34 -18.29 8.54 4.99
N PHE A 35 -18.13 7.26 5.31
CA PHE A 35 -17.08 6.77 6.21
C PHE A 35 -16.12 5.90 5.42
N VAL A 36 -14.86 6.33 5.34
CA VAL A 36 -13.85 5.73 4.46
C VAL A 36 -12.79 5.04 5.29
N PHE A 37 -12.54 3.78 5.00
CA PHE A 37 -11.59 2.94 5.71
C PHE A 37 -10.46 2.51 4.78
N TYR A 38 -9.24 2.93 5.11
CA TYR A 38 -8.02 2.59 4.38
C TYR A 38 -7.21 1.57 5.17
N GLU A 39 -6.53 0.67 4.46
CA GLU A 39 -5.58 -0.27 5.04
C GLU A 39 -4.47 0.47 5.82
N GLY A 40 -3.85 1.48 5.20
CA GLY A 40 -2.72 2.19 5.77
C GLY A 40 -2.78 3.71 5.59
N LYS A 41 -1.66 4.28 5.12
CA LYS A 41 -1.49 5.72 4.89
C LYS A 41 -1.95 6.14 3.49
N ASP A 42 -2.98 5.49 2.95
CA ASP A 42 -3.39 5.61 1.54
C ASP A 42 -4.26 6.84 1.28
N ARG A 43 -4.56 7.58 2.35
CA ARG A 43 -5.37 8.80 2.34
C ARG A 43 -4.92 9.79 1.27
N GLN A 44 -3.62 9.95 1.05
CA GLN A 44 -3.06 10.91 0.09
C GLN A 44 -3.45 10.58 -1.36
N TYR A 45 -3.63 9.30 -1.68
CA TYR A 45 -4.06 8.85 -3.00
C TYR A 45 -5.58 8.94 -3.16
N TYR A 46 -6.34 8.47 -2.17
CA TYR A 46 -7.79 8.33 -2.31
C TYR A 46 -8.56 9.62 -2.02
N ASP A 47 -8.15 10.44 -1.05
CA ASP A 47 -8.94 11.61 -0.63
C ASP A 47 -9.13 12.60 -1.78
N CYS A 48 -8.09 12.89 -2.57
CA CYS A 48 -8.20 13.79 -3.71
C CYS A 48 -9.17 13.27 -4.79
N ARG A 49 -9.32 11.94 -4.90
CA ARG A 49 -10.27 11.31 -5.84
C ARG A 49 -11.69 11.31 -5.28
N ILE A 50 -11.85 11.02 -3.99
CA ILE A 50 -13.15 11.06 -3.30
C ILE A 50 -13.71 12.48 -3.28
N GLN A 51 -12.86 13.49 -3.11
CA GLN A 51 -13.24 14.90 -3.13
C GLN A 51 -13.86 15.36 -4.45
N ASN A 52 -13.61 14.64 -5.57
CA ASN A 52 -14.27 14.89 -6.84
C ASN A 52 -15.75 14.48 -6.83
N PHE A 53 -16.17 13.61 -5.89
CA PHE A 53 -17.54 13.12 -5.76
C PHE A 53 -18.25 13.72 -4.54
N THR A 54 -17.54 13.90 -3.42
CA THR A 54 -18.14 14.43 -2.19
C THR A 54 -17.10 15.06 -1.27
N LYS A 55 -17.49 16.15 -0.59
CA LYS A 55 -16.73 16.73 0.52
C LYS A 55 -17.23 16.25 1.89
N ASN A 56 -18.37 15.55 1.95
CA ASN A 56 -18.97 15.07 3.19
C ASN A 56 -18.49 13.64 3.50
N TYR A 57 -17.23 13.50 3.87
CA TYR A 57 -16.65 12.22 4.28
C TYR A 57 -15.66 12.36 5.45
N ASN A 58 -15.53 11.31 6.25
CA ASN A 58 -14.43 11.12 7.20
C ASN A 58 -13.65 9.87 6.81
N ALA A 59 -12.32 9.92 6.98
CA ALA A 59 -11.43 8.81 6.64
C ALA A 59 -10.66 8.31 7.86
N TYR A 60 -10.42 7.00 7.89
CA TYR A 60 -9.77 6.28 8.98
C TYR A 60 -8.71 5.32 8.40
N GLY A 61 -7.49 5.35 8.96
CA GLY A 61 -6.47 4.34 8.69
C GLY A 61 -6.61 3.20 9.68
N VAL A 62 -6.74 1.97 9.18
CA VAL A 62 -7.15 0.80 9.96
C VAL A 62 -5.98 -0.05 10.43
N GLY A 63 -4.81 0.08 9.82
CA GLY A 63 -3.59 -0.60 10.25
C GLY A 63 -3.45 -2.03 9.72
N GLY A 64 -3.89 -2.27 8.49
CA GLY A 64 -3.72 -3.53 7.77
C GLY A 64 -5.00 -4.07 7.14
N LYS A 65 -4.83 -4.81 6.03
CA LYS A 65 -5.91 -5.46 5.28
C LYS A 65 -6.84 -6.31 6.14
N SER A 66 -6.29 -7.14 7.03
CA SER A 66 -7.09 -8.06 7.87
C SER A 66 -8.07 -7.29 8.75
N LYS A 67 -7.63 -6.21 9.38
CA LYS A 67 -8.47 -5.35 10.22
C LYS A 67 -9.56 -4.63 9.40
N VAL A 68 -9.27 -4.24 8.15
CA VAL A 68 -10.29 -3.69 7.24
C VAL A 68 -11.37 -4.73 6.95
N LEU A 69 -10.99 -5.97 6.65
CA LEU A 69 -11.94 -7.06 6.40
C LEU A 69 -12.76 -7.42 7.66
N GLU A 70 -12.14 -7.44 8.84
CA GLU A 70 -12.86 -7.60 10.11
C GLU A 70 -13.94 -6.52 10.31
N LEU A 71 -13.65 -5.26 9.92
CA LEU A 71 -14.66 -4.19 9.96
C LEU A 71 -15.79 -4.43 8.96
N VAL A 72 -15.49 -4.89 7.74
CA VAL A 72 -16.50 -5.25 6.74
C VAL A 72 -17.43 -6.34 7.28
N ASP A 73 -16.85 -7.40 7.84
CA ASP A 73 -17.61 -8.49 8.44
C ASP A 73 -18.48 -8.00 9.59
N LYS A 74 -17.92 -7.17 10.48
CA LYS A 74 -18.66 -6.58 11.59
C LYS A 74 -19.84 -5.74 11.11
N PHE A 75 -19.64 -4.85 10.13
CA PHE A 75 -20.71 -4.03 9.58
C PHE A 75 -21.80 -4.81 8.84
N THR A 76 -21.45 -5.97 8.30
CA THR A 76 -22.39 -6.83 7.56
C THR A 76 -23.29 -7.62 8.50
N HIS A 77 -22.75 -8.08 9.64
CA HIS A 77 -23.47 -8.97 10.56
C HIS A 77 -24.11 -8.26 11.76
N GLU A 78 -23.68 -7.04 12.10
CA GLU A 78 -24.19 -6.32 13.27
C GLU A 78 -25.57 -5.68 13.00
N LYS A 79 -26.58 -6.08 13.79
CA LYS A 79 -27.96 -5.59 13.64
C LYS A 79 -28.01 -4.05 13.72
N GLY A 80 -28.60 -3.44 12.71
CA GLY A 80 -28.78 -1.97 12.63
C GLY A 80 -27.70 -1.25 11.84
N TYR A 81 -26.60 -1.93 11.49
CA TYR A 81 -25.60 -1.39 10.58
C TYR A 81 -25.82 -1.94 9.16
N LYS A 82 -25.64 -1.06 8.18
CA LYS A 82 -25.60 -1.41 6.76
C LYS A 82 -24.33 -0.83 6.17
N LEU A 83 -23.80 -1.43 5.12
CA LEU A 83 -22.65 -0.91 4.37
C LEU A 83 -22.95 0.43 3.64
N LYS A 84 -24.19 0.89 3.69
CA LYS A 84 -24.60 2.21 3.17
C LYS A 84 -23.69 3.32 3.72
N ASN A 85 -23.17 4.13 2.79
CA ASN A 85 -22.23 5.23 3.01
C ASN A 85 -20.88 4.83 3.63
N LYS A 86 -20.48 3.56 3.55
CA LYS A 86 -19.16 3.07 3.98
C LYS A 86 -18.36 2.65 2.76
N LEU A 87 -17.10 3.05 2.71
CA LEU A 87 -16.20 2.73 1.62
C LEU A 87 -14.95 2.08 2.19
N PHE A 88 -14.58 0.92 1.68
CA PHE A 88 -13.43 0.16 2.13
C PHE A 88 -12.42 0.05 0.99
N PHE A 89 -11.17 0.35 1.28
CA PHE A 89 -10.09 0.34 0.31
C PHE A 89 -8.95 -0.52 0.84
N ILE A 90 -8.57 -1.51 0.05
CA ILE A 90 -7.45 -2.40 0.36
C ILE A 90 -6.54 -2.57 -0.85
N ASP A 91 -5.30 -2.96 -0.59
CA ASP A 91 -4.41 -3.36 -1.65
C ASP A 91 -4.69 -4.79 -2.13
N LYS A 92 -4.39 -5.08 -3.39
CA LYS A 92 -4.54 -6.44 -3.93
C LYS A 92 -3.50 -7.37 -3.34
N ASP A 93 -2.30 -6.86 -3.08
CA ASP A 93 -1.10 -7.66 -2.87
C ASP A 93 -0.99 -8.71 -3.97
N TYR A 94 -0.84 -9.98 -3.58
CA TYR A 94 -0.84 -11.14 -4.45
C TYR A 94 -2.16 -11.93 -4.41
N GLU A 95 -3.23 -11.35 -3.85
CA GLU A 95 -4.54 -12.01 -3.77
C GLU A 95 -5.12 -12.21 -5.18
N LYS A 96 -5.52 -13.45 -5.46
CA LYS A 96 -6.12 -13.82 -6.75
C LYS A 96 -7.63 -13.76 -6.70
N ARG A 97 -8.22 -13.89 -5.51
CA ARG A 97 -9.67 -13.79 -5.33
C ARG A 97 -10.11 -12.35 -5.43
N ARG A 98 -11.20 -12.14 -6.14
CA ARG A 98 -11.93 -10.88 -6.09
C ARG A 98 -12.78 -10.90 -4.82
N LEU A 99 -12.68 -9.87 -4.00
CA LEU A 99 -13.56 -9.67 -2.86
C LEU A 99 -14.92 -9.13 -3.29
N ASP A 100 -15.87 -9.19 -2.37
CA ASP A 100 -17.24 -8.69 -2.56
C ASP A 100 -17.25 -7.23 -3.03
N SER A 101 -18.35 -6.84 -3.68
CA SER A 101 -18.48 -5.54 -4.37
C SER A 101 -18.33 -4.32 -3.48
N ASP A 102 -18.53 -4.47 -2.17
CA ASP A 102 -18.50 -3.36 -1.21
C ASP A 102 -17.07 -2.98 -0.75
N VAL A 103 -16.06 -3.77 -1.14
CA VAL A 103 -14.65 -3.48 -0.88
C VAL A 103 -13.94 -3.17 -2.19
N TYR A 104 -13.42 -1.96 -2.30
CA TYR A 104 -12.53 -1.63 -3.40
C TYR A 104 -11.15 -2.25 -3.14
N MET A 105 -10.74 -3.12 -4.06
CA MET A 105 -9.38 -3.66 -4.11
C MET A 105 -8.63 -3.00 -5.25
N THR A 106 -7.37 -2.62 -5.03
CA THR A 106 -6.56 -2.03 -6.10
C THR A 106 -6.48 -2.97 -7.31
N PRO A 107 -6.55 -2.46 -8.55
CA PRO A 107 -6.37 -3.30 -9.75
C PRO A 107 -4.94 -3.85 -9.89
N LYS A 108 -3.94 -3.12 -9.35
CA LYS A 108 -2.53 -3.52 -9.27
C LYS A 108 -2.19 -4.08 -7.89
N TYR A 109 -0.92 -4.35 -7.61
CA TYR A 109 -0.46 -4.90 -6.33
C TYR A 109 -0.75 -3.98 -5.14
N ALA A 110 -0.44 -2.69 -5.27
CA ALA A 110 -0.59 -1.72 -4.20
C ALA A 110 -0.91 -0.32 -4.75
N VAL A 111 -1.29 0.61 -3.88
CA VAL A 111 -1.55 2.01 -4.25
C VAL A 111 -0.31 2.70 -4.84
N GLU A 112 0.90 2.36 -4.35
CA GLU A 112 2.18 2.86 -4.86
C GLU A 112 2.41 2.47 -6.33
N SER A 113 1.80 1.37 -6.78
CA SER A 113 1.89 0.90 -8.17
C SER A 113 1.21 1.85 -9.17
N PHE A 114 0.42 2.82 -8.71
CA PHE A 114 -0.10 3.91 -9.55
C PHE A 114 0.91 5.05 -9.73
N TYR A 115 1.81 5.25 -8.78
CA TYR A 115 2.83 6.31 -8.82
C TYR A 115 4.11 5.87 -9.53
N VAL A 116 4.40 4.57 -9.58
CA VAL A 116 5.56 4.03 -10.30
C VAL A 116 5.12 3.53 -11.67
N SER A 117 4.95 4.46 -12.62
CA SER A 117 4.62 4.15 -14.01
C SER A 117 5.16 5.20 -14.96
N GLN A 118 5.30 4.83 -16.23
CA GLN A 118 5.70 5.76 -17.30
C GLN A 118 4.79 7.01 -17.30
N THR A 119 3.48 6.82 -17.29
CA THR A 119 2.48 7.90 -17.24
C THR A 119 2.63 8.82 -16.03
N ALA A 120 3.05 8.29 -14.87
CA ALA A 120 3.28 9.12 -13.70
C ALA A 120 4.50 10.03 -13.89
N ILE A 121 5.60 9.51 -14.44
CA ILE A 121 6.80 10.30 -14.76
C ILE A 121 6.51 11.34 -15.83
N GLU A 122 5.82 10.98 -16.91
CA GLU A 122 5.41 11.92 -17.97
C GLU A 122 4.65 13.11 -17.39
N ARG A 123 3.70 12.84 -16.49
CA ARG A 123 2.94 13.89 -15.79
C ARG A 123 3.80 14.72 -14.86
N ILE A 124 4.76 14.11 -14.16
CA ILE A 124 5.67 14.84 -13.27
C ILE A 124 6.52 15.81 -14.09
N LEU A 125 7.11 15.34 -15.20
CA LEU A 125 7.92 16.17 -16.11
C LEU A 125 7.12 17.38 -16.62
N LYS A 126 5.91 17.13 -17.09
CA LYS A 126 5.04 18.18 -17.64
C LYS A 126 4.53 19.17 -16.60
N ILE A 127 3.98 18.67 -15.48
CA ILE A 127 3.27 19.50 -14.49
C ILE A 127 4.24 20.20 -13.53
N HIS A 128 5.29 19.51 -13.09
CA HIS A 128 6.18 20.04 -12.06
C HIS A 128 7.44 20.68 -12.63
N TYR A 129 7.94 20.22 -13.78
CA TYR A 129 9.16 20.72 -14.39
C TYR A 129 8.92 21.55 -15.66
N GLY A 130 7.70 21.56 -16.19
CA GLY A 130 7.36 22.30 -17.42
C GLY A 130 8.00 21.73 -18.69
N ILE A 131 8.49 20.48 -18.64
CA ILE A 131 9.12 19.79 -19.77
C ILE A 131 8.00 19.13 -20.59
N ASN A 132 7.86 19.57 -21.84
CA ASN A 132 6.88 19.07 -22.78
C ASN A 132 7.39 17.83 -23.53
N GLU A 133 6.48 17.11 -24.17
CA GLU A 133 6.79 15.86 -24.88
C GLU A 133 7.73 16.07 -26.08
N ASP A 134 7.72 17.27 -26.67
CA ASP A 134 8.58 17.66 -27.79
C ASP A 134 10.00 18.08 -27.35
N ASP A 135 10.21 18.30 -26.04
CA ASP A 135 11.52 18.68 -25.51
C ASP A 135 12.47 17.46 -25.49
N GLN A 136 13.72 17.65 -25.88
CA GLN A 136 14.70 16.57 -25.97
C GLN A 136 14.89 15.87 -24.61
N GLU A 137 14.88 16.65 -23.54
CA GLU A 137 15.00 16.22 -22.14
C GLU A 137 13.92 15.22 -21.74
N PHE A 138 12.72 15.33 -22.32
CA PHE A 138 11.60 14.44 -22.03
C PHE A 138 11.96 13.00 -22.37
N SER A 139 12.42 12.77 -23.60
CA SER A 139 12.84 11.44 -24.07
C SER A 139 13.99 10.88 -23.24
N ILE A 140 14.99 11.70 -22.92
CA ILE A 140 16.19 11.30 -22.16
C ILE A 140 15.78 10.79 -20.77
N VAL A 141 14.94 11.55 -20.06
CA VAL A 141 14.52 11.18 -18.71
C VAL A 141 13.62 9.95 -18.75
N LEU A 142 12.71 9.87 -19.74
CA LEU A 142 11.80 8.74 -19.89
C LEU A 142 12.55 7.43 -20.18
N ASP A 143 13.55 7.47 -21.06
CA ASP A 143 14.39 6.31 -21.38
C ASP A 143 15.22 5.88 -20.17
N CYS A 144 15.77 6.84 -19.42
CA CYS A 144 16.49 6.55 -18.19
C CYS A 144 15.57 5.87 -17.16
N PHE A 145 14.38 6.43 -16.93
CA PHE A 145 13.38 5.84 -16.05
C PHE A 145 12.99 4.43 -16.47
N ASN A 146 12.64 4.22 -17.75
CA ASN A 146 12.22 2.92 -18.27
C ASN A 146 13.32 1.87 -18.14
N LYS A 147 14.58 2.25 -18.41
CA LYS A 147 15.74 1.37 -18.23
C LYS A 147 15.93 0.99 -16.76
N ARG A 148 15.91 1.97 -15.84
CA ARG A 148 16.05 1.72 -14.40
C ARG A 148 14.89 0.90 -13.84
N TYR A 149 13.67 1.19 -14.27
CA TYR A 149 12.49 0.44 -13.84
C TYR A 149 12.56 -1.02 -14.30
N LYS A 150 12.99 -1.28 -15.53
CA LYS A 150 13.19 -2.64 -16.03
C LYS A 150 14.25 -3.40 -15.23
N GLU A 151 15.40 -2.78 -14.96
CA GLU A 151 16.45 -3.37 -14.11
C GLU A 151 15.92 -3.67 -12.70
N PHE A 152 15.11 -2.76 -12.14
CA PHE A 152 14.53 -2.91 -10.80
C PHE A 152 13.61 -4.12 -10.72
N ILE A 153 12.70 -4.24 -11.69
CA ILE A 153 11.80 -5.39 -11.80
C ILE A 153 12.60 -6.68 -12.00
N GLN A 154 13.62 -6.69 -12.86
CA GLN A 154 14.45 -7.88 -13.08
C GLN A 154 15.14 -8.36 -11.80
N HIS A 155 15.73 -7.44 -11.03
CA HIS A 155 16.33 -7.78 -9.74
C HIS A 155 15.29 -8.32 -8.75
N LEU A 156 14.16 -7.63 -8.59
CA LEU A 156 13.15 -8.04 -7.62
C LEU A 156 12.30 -9.23 -8.05
N THR A 157 12.36 -9.66 -9.31
CA THR A 157 11.53 -10.77 -9.82
C THR A 157 11.69 -12.04 -8.98
N ASN A 158 12.92 -12.46 -8.71
CA ASN A 158 13.17 -13.68 -7.92
C ASN A 158 12.67 -13.54 -6.48
N MET A 159 12.85 -12.37 -5.88
CA MET A 159 12.36 -12.08 -4.53
C MET A 159 10.83 -12.08 -4.47
N ASN A 160 10.17 -11.45 -5.45
CA ASN A 160 8.72 -11.41 -5.55
C ASN A 160 8.14 -12.80 -5.78
N LEU A 161 8.73 -13.60 -6.69
CA LEU A 161 8.32 -14.99 -6.91
C LEU A 161 8.47 -15.83 -5.64
N TRP A 162 9.58 -15.68 -4.93
CA TRP A 162 9.78 -16.35 -3.64
C TRP A 162 8.74 -15.92 -2.60
N ALA A 163 8.48 -14.62 -2.45
CA ALA A 163 7.48 -14.10 -1.52
C ALA A 163 6.07 -14.62 -1.83
N ILE A 164 5.69 -14.65 -3.12
CA ILE A 164 4.44 -15.24 -3.59
C ILE A 164 4.37 -16.73 -3.22
N CYS A 165 5.44 -17.49 -3.49
CA CYS A 165 5.49 -18.92 -3.14
C CYS A 165 5.33 -19.15 -1.64
N CYS A 166 6.02 -18.37 -0.80
CA CYS A 166 5.85 -18.45 0.64
C CYS A 166 4.42 -18.15 1.08
N GLN A 167 3.79 -17.10 0.53
CA GLN A 167 2.40 -16.76 0.83
C GLN A 167 1.43 -17.87 0.42
N LEU A 168 1.59 -18.45 -0.78
CA LEU A 168 0.74 -19.54 -1.27
C LEU A 168 0.87 -20.83 -0.45
N ASN A 169 2.01 -21.04 0.21
CA ASN A 169 2.28 -22.20 1.05
C ASN A 169 2.17 -21.88 2.56
N GLU A 170 1.58 -20.73 2.91
CA GLU A 170 1.39 -20.28 4.30
C GLU A 170 2.69 -20.23 5.13
N VAL A 171 3.83 -20.07 4.46
CA VAL A 171 5.15 -19.95 5.11
C VAL A 171 5.30 -18.52 5.63
N LYS A 172 5.49 -18.39 6.94
CA LYS A 172 5.77 -17.09 7.56
C LYS A 172 7.15 -16.60 7.14
N ILE A 173 7.17 -15.46 6.47
CA ILE A 173 8.39 -14.73 6.14
C ILE A 173 8.70 -13.76 7.27
N ASP A 174 9.89 -13.87 7.83
CA ASP A 174 10.41 -12.86 8.75
C ASP A 174 11.11 -11.77 7.93
N PHE A 175 10.35 -10.71 7.60
CA PHE A 175 10.87 -9.56 6.86
C PHE A 175 11.89 -8.74 7.67
N ASP A 176 11.94 -8.90 9.00
CA ASP A 176 12.95 -8.25 9.84
C ASP A 176 14.32 -8.89 9.60
N LEU A 177 14.39 -10.20 9.33
CA LEU A 177 15.63 -10.88 8.90
C LEU A 177 16.16 -10.38 7.55
N LEU A 178 15.29 -9.86 6.70
CA LEU A 178 15.66 -9.29 5.40
C LEU A 178 16.08 -7.82 5.52
N GLY A 179 15.94 -7.19 6.70
CA GLY A 179 16.18 -5.76 6.89
C GLY A 179 15.24 -4.85 6.08
N LEU A 180 14.21 -5.42 5.45
CA LEU A 180 13.31 -4.76 4.50
C LEU A 180 12.42 -3.71 5.18
N LYS A 181 12.07 -3.95 6.44
CA LYS A 181 11.12 -3.12 7.18
C LYS A 181 11.66 -1.71 7.48
N ASN A 182 12.99 -1.55 7.52
CA ASN A 182 13.64 -0.32 7.96
C ASN A 182 14.54 0.35 6.91
N ASN A 183 14.82 -0.28 5.74
CA ASN A 183 15.52 0.38 4.62
C ASN A 183 15.54 -0.48 3.35
N ALA A 184 14.65 -0.20 2.38
CA ALA A 184 14.73 -0.80 1.04
C ALA A 184 16.05 -0.45 0.32
N ASP A 185 16.64 0.72 0.64
CA ASP A 185 17.94 1.20 0.16
C ASP A 185 19.12 0.28 0.54
N ASN A 186 18.93 -0.58 1.54
CA ASN A 186 19.93 -1.59 1.93
C ASN A 186 19.96 -2.79 0.98
N ILE A 187 19.00 -2.91 0.07
CA ILE A 187 18.90 -4.01 -0.88
C ILE A 187 19.16 -3.51 -2.29
N VAL A 188 18.49 -2.43 -2.69
CA VAL A 188 18.64 -1.83 -4.02
C VAL A 188 18.89 -0.34 -3.88
N LYS A 189 20.05 0.12 -4.35
CA LYS A 189 20.33 1.55 -4.51
C LYS A 189 20.00 1.96 -5.93
N ILE A 190 19.05 2.88 -6.05
CA ILE A 190 18.65 3.44 -7.34
C ILE A 190 19.57 4.61 -7.65
N LYS A 191 20.50 4.43 -8.60
CA LYS A 191 21.28 5.54 -9.18
C LYS A 191 20.81 5.80 -10.61
N HIS A 192 21.06 7.02 -11.07
CA HIS A 192 20.76 7.43 -12.45
C HIS A 192 21.39 6.49 -13.49
N GLU A 193 22.67 6.16 -13.33
CA GLU A 193 23.44 5.38 -14.32
C GLU A 193 23.13 3.88 -14.28
N LYS A 194 22.96 3.33 -13.07
CA LYS A 194 22.74 1.90 -12.82
C LYS A 194 22.04 1.65 -11.49
N LEU A 195 21.35 0.53 -11.38
CA LEU A 195 20.98 0.00 -10.08
C LEU A 195 22.17 -0.73 -9.44
N GLU A 196 22.36 -0.54 -8.15
CA GLU A 196 23.34 -1.28 -7.35
C GLU A 196 22.63 -2.14 -6.32
N LEU A 197 22.78 -3.46 -6.45
CA LEU A 197 22.41 -4.37 -5.38
C LEU A 197 23.40 -4.21 -4.23
N SER A 198 22.88 -3.85 -3.06
CA SER A 198 23.67 -3.70 -1.84
C SER A 198 23.82 -5.03 -1.08
N VAL A 199 23.14 -6.08 -1.54
CA VAL A 199 23.27 -7.46 -1.08
C VAL A 199 24.02 -8.29 -2.11
N LYS A 200 24.87 -9.22 -1.63
CA LYS A 200 25.70 -10.08 -2.49
C LYS A 200 24.87 -10.99 -3.40
N ASP A 201 23.67 -11.36 -2.96
CA ASP A 201 22.78 -12.23 -3.71
C ASP A 201 21.33 -12.06 -3.22
N ILE A 202 20.37 -12.05 -4.14
CA ILE A 202 18.91 -12.15 -3.88
C ILE A 202 18.32 -13.42 -4.52
N SER A 203 19.18 -14.38 -4.85
CA SER A 203 18.78 -15.68 -5.35
C SER A 203 17.96 -16.43 -4.31
N PHE A 204 17.25 -17.44 -4.81
CA PHE A 204 16.48 -18.35 -3.99
C PHE A 204 17.30 -19.01 -2.87
N ASN A 205 18.60 -19.23 -3.07
CA ASN A 205 19.48 -19.83 -2.08
C ASN A 205 19.72 -18.90 -0.88
N PHE A 206 19.88 -17.60 -1.13
CA PHE A 206 19.98 -16.60 -0.07
C PHE A 206 18.67 -16.50 0.71
N LEU A 207 17.54 -16.44 -0.01
CA LEU A 207 16.21 -16.29 0.59
C LEU A 207 15.75 -17.52 1.39
N LYS A 208 16.28 -18.72 1.09
CA LYS A 208 15.98 -19.95 1.83
C LYS A 208 16.36 -19.88 3.30
N VAL A 209 17.42 -19.14 3.64
CA VAL A 209 17.90 -18.97 5.03
C VAL A 209 16.93 -18.10 5.85
N CYS A 210 16.11 -17.29 5.19
CA CYS A 210 15.13 -16.40 5.82
C CYS A 210 13.80 -17.11 6.17
N MET A 211 13.65 -18.38 5.81
CA MET A 211 12.47 -19.17 6.17
C MET A 211 12.65 -19.75 7.58
N ARG A 212 11.71 -19.43 8.49
CA ARG A 212 11.58 -20.18 9.75
C ARG A 212 10.73 -21.42 9.50
N LYS A 213 11.23 -22.59 9.90
CA LYS A 213 10.36 -23.77 10.07
C LYS A 213 9.42 -23.47 11.24
N CYS A 214 8.12 -23.51 10.97
CA CYS A 214 7.13 -23.66 12.03
C CYS A 214 7.18 -25.09 12.58
#